data_AF-A0A259GNE6-F1
#
_entry.id   AF-A0A259GNE6-F1
#
_cell.length_a   1.000
_cell.length_b   1.000
_cell.length_c   1.000
_cell.angle_alpha   90.00
_cell.angle_beta   90.00
_cell.angle_gamma   90.00
#
_symmetry.space_group_name_H-M   'P 1'
#
loop_
_entity.id
_entity.type
_entity.pdbx_description
1 polymer ?
#
loop_
_entity_poly.entity_id
_entity_poly.type
_entity_poly.pdbx_seq_one_letter_code
_entity_poly.pdbx_strand_id
1 'polypeptide(L)' 'IRNIRRDAIDGLKKLIKDKLISEDDERRAQDEIQKATDKAVAEVDRMLQVKEADLMAV' A
#
# COMPACT_ATOMS: atom_id res chain seq x y z
N ILE A 1 -1.28 -3.17 -6.57
CA ILE A 1 -0.85 -2.74 -5.21
C ILE A 1 0.53 -2.08 -5.21
N ARG A 2 1.61 -2.79 -5.55
CA ARG A 2 2.99 -2.22 -5.48
C ARG A 2 3.21 -0.98 -6.36
N ASN A 3 2.65 -0.94 -7.58
CA ASN A 3 2.74 0.24 -8.45
C ASN A 3 2.08 1.46 -7.81
N ILE A 4 0.85 1.31 -7.30
CA ILE A 4 0.13 2.38 -6.60
C ILE A 4 0.92 2.89 -5.40
N ARG A 5 1.53 1.99 -4.61
CA ARG A 5 2.41 2.39 -3.51
C ARG A 5 3.58 3.24 -4.01
N ARG A 6 4.25 2.82 -5.10
CA ARG A 6 5.35 3.58 -5.70
C ARG A 6 4.90 4.97 -6.14
N ASP A 7 3.77 5.06 -6.83
CA ASP A 7 3.20 6.32 -7.32
C ASP A 7 2.85 7.27 -6.15
N ALA A 8 2.29 6.72 -5.06
CA ALA A 8 1.99 7.49 -3.85
C ALA A 8 3.26 8.03 -3.17
N ILE A 9 4.31 7.22 -3.06
CA ILE A 9 5.61 7.64 -2.50
C ILE A 9 6.27 8.72 -3.39
N ASP A 10 6.23 8.55 -4.70
CA ASP A 10 6.77 9.54 -5.63
C ASP A 10 5.96 10.86 -5.58
N GLY A 11 4.65 10.78 -5.31
CA GLY A 11 3.80 11.94 -4.99
C GLY A 11 4.23 12.67 -3.71
N LEU A 12 4.46 11.94 -2.61
CA LEU A 12 4.93 12.53 -1.34
C LEU A 12 6.27 13.26 -1.49
N LYS A 13 7.22 12.66 -2.22
CA LYS A 13 8.52 13.30 -2.51
C LYS A 13 8.38 14.61 -3.28
N LYS A 14 7.42 14.69 -4.22
CA LYS A 14 7.12 15.93 -4.93
C LYS A 14 6.53 16.98 -3.98
N LEU A 15 5.59 16.60 -3.13
CA LEU A 15 4.98 17.52 -2.16
C LEU A 15 6.00 18.10 -1.17
N ILE A 16 6.97 17.30 -0.70
CA ILE A 16 8.11 17.78 0.12
C ILE A 16 8.97 18.79 -0.66
N LYS A 17 9.33 18.44 -1.91
CA LYS A 17 10.15 19.31 -2.76
C LYS A 17 9.47 20.65 -3.03
N ASP A 18 8.16 20.63 -3.23
CA ASP A 18 7.32 21.81 -3.45
C ASP A 18 6.99 22.54 -2.13
N LYS A 19 7.50 22.05 -0.99
CA LYS A 19 7.29 22.58 0.37
C LYS A 19 5.81 22.70 0.77
N LEU A 20 4.98 21.80 0.25
CA LEU A 20 3.55 21.75 0.55
C LEU A 20 3.25 20.94 1.82
N ILE A 21 4.19 20.08 2.25
CA ILE A 21 4.11 19.27 3.47
C ILE A 21 5.46 19.29 4.20
N SER A 22 5.46 18.99 5.51
CA SER A 22 6.68 18.86 6.31
C SER A 22 7.29 17.45 6.22
N GLU A 23 8.57 17.31 6.59
CA GLU A 23 9.23 15.98 6.67
C GLU A 23 8.53 15.03 7.66
N ASP A 24 7.96 15.56 8.74
CA ASP A 24 7.19 14.79 9.70
C ASP A 24 5.88 14.28 9.08
N ASP A 25 5.21 15.10 8.27
CA ASP A 25 3.99 14.70 7.55
C ASP A 25 4.29 13.65 6.48
N GLU A 26 5.41 13.78 5.76
CA GLU A 26 5.85 12.76 4.81
C GLU A 26 6.06 11.42 5.52
N ARG A 27 6.79 11.39 6.64
CA ARG A 27 7.03 10.14 7.39
C ARG A 27 5.73 9.49 7.84
N ARG A 28 4.79 10.27 8.38
CA ARG A 28 3.47 9.75 8.79
C ARG A 28 2.69 9.20 7.59
N ALA A 29 2.65 9.93 6.48
CA ALA A 29 1.95 9.50 5.28
C ALA A 29 2.59 8.22 4.67
N GLN A 30 3.91 8.09 4.70
CA GLN A 30 4.60 6.86 4.28
C GLN A 30 4.19 5.66 5.14
N ASP A 31 4.10 5.81 6.46
CA ASP A 31 3.65 4.76 7.37
C ASP A 31 2.19 4.34 7.10
N GLU A 32 1.31 5.31 6.84
CA GLU A 32 -0.08 5.04 6.48
C GLU A 32 -0.21 4.32 5.14
N ILE A 33 0.53 4.77 4.12
CA ILE A 33 0.60 4.12 2.81
C ILE A 33 1.09 2.67 2.96
N GLN A 34 2.08 2.43 3.81
CA GLN A 34 2.62 1.10 4.04
C GLN A 34 1.58 0.20 4.72
N LYS A 35 0.93 0.67 5.80
CA LYS A 35 -0.16 -0.07 6.47
C LYS A 35 -1.31 -0.41 5.52
N ALA A 36 -1.73 0.54 4.69
CA ALA A 36 -2.79 0.32 3.71
C ALA A 36 -2.37 -0.72 2.65
N THR A 37 -1.12 -0.65 2.19
CA THR A 37 -0.55 -1.62 1.27
C THR A 37 -0.54 -3.02 1.86
N ASP A 38 -0.04 -3.18 3.09
CA ASP A 38 0.07 -4.49 3.74
C ASP A 38 -1.30 -5.11 4.00
N LYS A 39 -2.27 -4.30 4.41
CA LYS A 39 -3.67 -4.74 4.54
C LYS A 39 -4.23 -5.26 3.23
N ALA A 40 -4.04 -4.53 2.13
CA ALA A 40 -4.54 -4.93 0.82
C ALA A 40 -3.87 -6.21 0.31
N VAL A 41 -2.57 -6.39 0.55
CA VAL A 41 -1.86 -7.64 0.21
C VAL A 41 -2.43 -8.81 1.01
N ALA A 42 -2.56 -8.66 2.34
CA ALA A 42 -3.11 -9.71 3.19
C ALA A 42 -4.55 -10.10 2.81
N GLU A 43 -5.35 -9.14 2.37
CA GLU A 43 -6.71 -9.41 1.87
C GLU A 43 -6.70 -10.22 0.57
N VAL A 44 -5.83 -9.85 -0.38
CA VAL A 44 -5.63 -10.60 -1.63
C VAL A 44 -5.17 -12.03 -1.34
N ASP A 45 -4.18 -12.21 -0.47
CA ASP A 45 -3.67 -13.54 -0.10
C ASP A 45 -4.77 -14.40 0.54
N ARG A 46 -5.60 -13.81 1.40
CA ARG A 46 -6.72 -14.51 2.03
C ARG A 46 -7.77 -14.94 0.99
N MET A 47 -8.12 -14.06 0.05
CA MET A 47 -9.04 -14.40 -1.04
C MET A 47 -8.48 -15.51 -1.94
N LEU A 48 -7.18 -15.46 -2.23
CA LEU A 48 -6.50 -16.49 -3.01
C LEU A 48 -6.60 -17.85 -2.32
N GLN A 49 -6.27 -17.92 -1.04
CA GLN A 49 -6.34 -19.15 -0.25
C GLN A 49 -7.74 -19.77 -0.22
N VAL A 50 -8.78 -18.94 -0.02
CA VAL A 50 -10.18 -19.40 -0.07
C VAL A 50 -10.48 -19.99 -1.45
N LYS A 51 -10.07 -19.31 -2.53
CA LYS A 51 -10.34 -19.78 -3.88
C LYS A 51 -9.58 -21.06 -4.23
N GLU A 52 -8.35 -21.20 -3.77
CA GLU A 52 -7.55 -22.41 -3.93
C GLU A 52 -8.17 -23.60 -3.19
N ALA A 53 -8.63 -23.41 -1.95
CA ALA A 53 -9.32 -24.45 -1.20
C ALA A 53 -10.62 -24.90 -1.88
N ASP A 54 -11.44 -23.95 -2.38
CA ASP A 54 -12.65 -24.26 -3.16
C ASP A 54 -12.34 -25.07 -4.41
N LEU A 55 -11.23 -24.79 -5.10
CA LEU A 55 -10.81 -25.51 -6.30
C LEU A 55 -10.26 -26.91 -5.99
N MET A 56 -9.66 -27.13 -4.82
CA MET A 56 -9.15 -28.43 -4.38
C MET A 56 -10.22 -29.33 -3.75
N ALA A 57 -11.39 -28.80 -3.38
CA ALA A 57 -12.49 -29.54 -2.76
C ALA A 57 -13.32 -30.38 -3.76
N VAL A 58 -12.69 -30.97 -4.78
CA VAL A 58 -13.30 -31.93 -5.73
C VAL A 58 -13.08 -33.36 -5.27
#